data_AF-A0A6J1AVD0-F1
#
_entry.id   AF-A0A6J1AVD0-F1
#
_cell.length_a   1.000
_cell.length_b   1.000
_cell.length_c   1.000
_cell.angle_alpha   90.00
_cell.angle_beta   90.00
_cell.angle_gamma   90.00
#
_symmetry.space_group_name_H-M   'P 1'
#
loop_
_entity.id
_entity.type
_entity.pdbx_description
1 polymer ?
#
loop_
_entity_poly.entity_id
_entity_poly.type
_entity_poly.pdbx_seq_one_letter_code
_entity_poly.pdbx_strand_id
1 'polypeptide(L)'
;MSIFAEFLNIFQEGDVAMYIAYCMLNSLHAFKLIFIMIPHYLQVILATKVSGYSERSTYLRDNAKVLRVDAANIRESVEKSLKRLNTDYIDLLQIHWPDRYVPLFGEYFYNYSNWRPSIPFVEQLKAFQELIDEGKVRYIGVSNETAYGVMEFVHAAKVEGLPKIVSIQNSYSLLVRRSEVDLIEVCHPNNCNIGLLSYSPLGGGTLSGKYLDINSEAAKKGRLNLFPGYMERYNKSISKEATIQYIETAKKHGLTPVQLALGFVRDRPFMTSSIIGATSVDQLKEDIDAFLTPERPLLPEVMEDIEAVFTRYKDPAIL
;
A
#
# COMPACT_ATOMS: atom_id res chain seq x y z
N MET A 1 5.04 -4.36 -27.21
CA MET A 1 5.30 -3.07 -26.54
C MET A 1 5.05 -3.27 -25.06
N SER A 2 5.91 -2.73 -24.19
CA SER A 2 5.73 -2.83 -22.75
C SER A 2 4.40 -2.18 -22.36
N ILE A 3 3.57 -2.85 -21.56
CA ILE A 3 2.36 -2.30 -20.95
C ILE A 3 2.64 -0.90 -20.33
N PHE A 4 3.85 -0.67 -19.82
CA PHE A 4 4.33 0.62 -19.32
C PHE A 4 4.35 1.76 -20.36
N ALA A 5 4.68 1.46 -21.62
CA ALA A 5 4.71 2.46 -22.69
C ALA A 5 3.29 2.86 -23.12
N GLU A 6 2.35 1.92 -23.12
CA GLU A 6 0.92 2.22 -23.31
C GLU A 6 0.35 2.99 -22.11
N PHE A 7 0.81 2.69 -20.89
CA PHE A 7 0.42 3.42 -19.68
C PHE A 7 0.80 4.90 -19.74
N LEU A 8 1.99 5.27 -20.23
CA LEU A 8 2.40 6.66 -20.32
C LEU A 8 1.51 7.50 -21.26
N ASN A 9 0.91 6.88 -22.28
CA ASN A 9 0.03 7.58 -23.23
C ASN A 9 -1.36 7.89 -22.67
N ILE A 10 -1.87 7.11 -21.71
CA ILE A 10 -3.22 7.31 -21.13
C ILE A 10 -3.26 8.53 -20.19
N PHE A 11 -2.11 8.97 -19.66
CA PHE A 11 -2.05 9.95 -18.57
C PHE A 11 -1.87 11.41 -18.99
N GLN A 12 -1.87 11.73 -20.29
CA GLN A 12 -1.63 13.09 -20.77
C GLN A 12 -2.79 14.07 -20.50
N GLU A 13 -3.88 13.65 -19.83
CA GLU A 13 -5.15 14.39 -19.82
C GLU A 13 -5.74 14.80 -18.44
N GLY A 14 -5.04 14.69 -17.29
CA GLY A 14 -5.68 15.13 -16.02
C GLY A 14 -4.79 15.45 -14.81
N ASP A 15 -5.23 16.40 -13.97
CA ASP A 15 -4.51 17.03 -12.83
C ASP A 15 -4.36 16.16 -11.55
N VAL A 16 -4.38 14.84 -11.64
CA VAL A 16 -4.36 13.94 -10.47
C VAL A 16 -3.03 13.20 -10.34
N ALA A 17 -2.34 13.38 -9.21
CA ALA A 17 -1.19 12.54 -8.86
C ALA A 17 -1.67 11.12 -8.51
N MET A 18 -1.27 10.11 -9.29
CA MET A 18 -1.71 8.73 -9.11
C MET A 18 -0.53 7.76 -9.13
N TYR A 19 -0.63 6.73 -8.28
CA TYR A 19 0.44 5.77 -8.04
C TYR A 19 0.03 4.44 -8.68
N ILE A 20 0.71 4.05 -9.76
CA ILE A 20 0.51 2.74 -10.39
C ILE A 20 1.54 1.78 -9.82
N ALA A 21 1.07 0.75 -9.10
CA ALA A 21 1.93 -0.38 -8.79
C ALA A 21 1.90 -1.39 -9.95
N TYR A 22 3.00 -1.49 -10.69
CA TYR A 22 3.18 -2.55 -11.67
C TYR A 22 4.04 -3.67 -11.05
N CYS A 23 3.40 -4.80 -10.77
CA CYS A 23 4.13 -6.01 -10.38
C CYS A 23 4.66 -6.69 -11.65
N MET A 24 5.96 -6.58 -11.91
CA MET A 24 6.62 -7.44 -12.89
C MET A 24 6.49 -8.89 -12.40
N LEU A 25 5.59 -9.64 -13.03
CA LEU A 25 5.33 -11.07 -12.79
C LEU A 25 6.61 -11.86 -13.03
N ASN A 26 7.34 -12.17 -11.96
CA ASN A 26 8.22 -13.36 -11.90
C ASN A 26 8.54 -13.85 -10.48
N SER A 27 8.07 -13.18 -9.43
CA SER A 27 7.97 -13.81 -8.10
C SER A 27 7.03 -13.00 -7.21
N LEU A 28 6.17 -13.70 -6.48
CA LEU A 28 5.21 -13.17 -5.49
C LEU A 28 5.83 -12.33 -4.36
N HIS A 29 7.14 -12.14 -4.36
CA HIS A 29 7.87 -11.68 -3.21
C HIS A 29 8.96 -10.68 -3.63
N ALA A 30 8.79 -9.44 -3.17
CA ALA A 30 9.77 -8.35 -3.07
C ALA A 30 9.75 -7.20 -4.09
N PHE A 31 9.02 -7.26 -5.21
CA PHE A 31 8.94 -6.11 -6.13
C PHE A 31 7.54 -5.52 -6.19
N LYS A 32 7.33 -4.47 -5.39
CA LYS A 32 6.28 -3.49 -5.62
C LYS A 32 6.96 -2.20 -6.06
N LEU A 33 7.21 -2.13 -7.36
CA LEU A 33 7.60 -0.91 -8.03
C LEU A 33 6.36 -0.01 -8.10
N ILE A 34 6.45 1.18 -7.54
CA ILE A 34 5.37 2.15 -7.63
C ILE A 34 5.88 3.30 -8.47
N PHE A 35 5.21 3.50 -9.61
CA PHE A 35 5.38 4.68 -10.44
C PHE A 35 4.36 5.71 -10.01
N ILE A 36 4.84 6.90 -9.74
CA ILE A 36 4.04 8.04 -9.32
C ILE A 36 4.15 9.04 -10.44
N MET A 37 3.04 9.34 -11.09
CA MET A 37 3.04 10.32 -12.17
C MET A 37 2.37 11.59 -11.68
N ILE A 38 3.11 12.69 -11.74
CA ILE A 38 2.58 14.04 -11.49
C ILE A 38 2.30 14.67 -12.87
N PRO A 39 1.04 14.94 -13.20
CA PRO A 39 0.60 15.23 -14.57
C PRO A 39 1.22 16.48 -15.19
N HIS A 40 1.59 17.48 -14.38
CA HIS A 40 2.21 18.70 -14.91
C HIS A 40 3.69 18.56 -15.33
N TYR A 41 4.39 17.47 -14.99
CA TYR A 41 5.85 17.40 -15.17
C TYR A 41 6.40 16.14 -15.84
N LEU A 42 5.58 15.16 -16.23
CA LEU A 42 6.09 13.85 -16.72
C LEU A 42 7.16 13.27 -15.76
N GLN A 43 7.10 13.63 -14.48
CA GLN A 43 8.04 13.17 -13.47
C GLN A 43 7.52 11.88 -12.88
N VAL A 44 8.37 10.86 -12.94
CA VAL A 44 8.19 9.58 -12.26
C VAL A 44 8.84 9.71 -10.89
N ILE A 45 8.07 9.52 -9.81
CA ILE A 45 8.65 9.23 -8.49
C ILE A 45 8.74 7.71 -8.37
N LEU A 46 9.97 7.23 -8.23
CA LEU A 46 10.31 5.83 -8.14
C LEU A 46 10.33 5.38 -6.68
N ALA A 47 9.35 4.58 -6.27
CA ALA A 47 9.34 3.99 -4.94
C ALA A 47 9.53 2.46 -4.96
N THR A 48 10.37 1.97 -4.04
CA THR A 48 10.59 0.54 -3.80
C THR A 48 10.72 0.25 -2.30
N LYS A 49 10.94 -1.01 -1.93
CA LYS A 49 10.91 -1.44 -0.52
C LYS A 49 12.04 -2.40 -0.17
N VAL A 50 12.49 -2.32 1.08
CA VAL A 50 13.32 -3.34 1.73
C VAL A 50 12.43 -4.20 2.63
N SER A 51 12.52 -5.53 2.49
CA SER A 51 11.74 -6.46 3.33
C SER A 51 12.14 -6.34 4.81
N GLY A 52 11.14 -6.42 5.69
CA GLY A 52 11.36 -6.50 7.12
C GLY A 52 11.75 -7.88 7.60
N TYR A 53 11.51 -8.12 8.89
CA TYR A 53 11.79 -9.41 9.51
C TYR A 53 11.11 -10.56 8.77
N SER A 54 11.87 -11.57 8.36
CA SER A 54 11.31 -12.78 7.77
C SER A 54 12.27 -13.95 7.85
N GLU A 55 11.79 -15.06 8.40
CA GLU A 55 12.47 -16.36 8.34
C GLU A 55 12.14 -17.12 7.05
N ARG A 56 11.08 -16.71 6.34
CA ARG A 56 10.56 -17.41 5.15
C ARG A 56 11.03 -16.80 3.83
N SER A 57 11.59 -15.59 3.86
CA SER A 57 11.98 -14.82 2.67
C SER A 57 13.49 -14.66 2.56
N THR A 58 14.26 -15.52 3.21
CA THR A 58 15.73 -15.48 3.27
C THR A 58 16.39 -15.43 1.90
N TYR A 59 15.82 -16.08 0.89
CA TYR A 59 16.28 -16.06 -0.51
C TYR A 59 16.34 -14.66 -1.15
N LEU A 60 15.76 -13.63 -0.52
CA LEU A 60 15.87 -12.25 -1.00
C LEU A 60 17.25 -11.63 -0.75
N ARG A 61 18.07 -12.23 0.12
CA ARG A 61 19.40 -11.74 0.52
C ARG A 61 20.42 -12.85 0.51
N ASP A 62 21.63 -12.52 0.07
CA ASP A 62 22.70 -13.49 -0.03
C ASP A 62 23.14 -13.91 1.37
N ASN A 63 23.11 -15.21 1.65
CA ASN A 63 23.50 -15.81 2.94
C ASN A 63 22.65 -15.40 4.16
N ALA A 64 21.48 -14.77 3.96
CA ALA A 64 20.62 -14.41 5.09
C ALA A 64 19.97 -15.65 5.70
N LYS A 65 20.16 -15.85 7.01
CA LYS A 65 19.41 -16.85 7.79
C LYS A 65 18.03 -16.36 8.19
N VAL A 66 17.92 -15.05 8.42
CA VAL A 66 16.70 -14.31 8.74
C VAL A 66 16.87 -12.94 8.10
N LEU A 67 15.87 -12.44 7.39
CA LEU A 67 15.87 -11.05 6.94
C LEU A 67 15.69 -10.15 8.14
N ARG A 68 16.46 -9.06 8.20
CA ARG A 68 16.37 -8.03 9.22
C ARG A 68 16.42 -6.65 8.55
N VAL A 69 16.00 -5.63 9.28
CA VAL A 69 16.15 -4.22 8.85
C VAL A 69 17.49 -3.67 9.36
N ASP A 70 18.59 -4.40 9.14
CA ASP A 70 19.94 -3.95 9.47
C ASP A 70 20.65 -3.32 8.25
N ALA A 71 21.79 -2.66 8.49
CA ALA A 71 22.52 -1.94 7.46
C ALA A 71 22.92 -2.84 6.27
N ALA A 72 23.37 -4.07 6.53
CA ALA A 72 23.79 -5.00 5.48
C ALA A 72 22.62 -5.41 4.59
N ASN A 73 21.49 -5.81 5.19
CA ASN A 73 20.29 -6.22 4.46
C ASN A 73 19.66 -5.05 3.69
N ILE A 74 19.67 -3.84 4.25
CA ILE A 74 19.17 -2.63 3.59
C ILE A 74 20.04 -2.30 2.37
N ARG A 75 21.36 -2.22 2.55
CA ARG A 75 22.30 -1.90 1.47
C ARG A 75 22.21 -2.89 0.32
N GLU A 76 22.27 -4.19 0.62
CA GLU A 76 22.16 -5.24 -0.41
C GLU A 76 20.81 -5.16 -1.16
N SER A 77 19.72 -4.82 -0.46
CA SER A 77 18.41 -4.58 -1.09
C SER A 77 18.46 -3.48 -2.12
N VAL A 78 19.10 -2.37 -1.77
CA VAL A 78 19.18 -1.16 -2.59
C VAL A 78 20.06 -1.40 -3.79
N GLU A 79 21.27 -1.94 -3.62
CA GLU A 79 22.17 -2.29 -4.73
C GLU A 79 21.47 -3.21 -5.75
N LYS A 80 20.84 -4.27 -5.26
CA LYS A 80 20.11 -5.20 -6.12
C LYS A 80 18.92 -4.52 -6.82
N SER A 81 18.26 -3.56 -6.16
CA SER A 81 17.11 -2.85 -6.72
C SER A 81 17.52 -1.85 -7.78
N LEU A 82 18.53 -1.03 -7.52
CA LEU A 82 19.12 -0.10 -8.49
C LEU A 82 19.56 -0.84 -9.75
N LYS A 83 20.29 -1.95 -9.59
CA LYS A 83 20.71 -2.80 -10.72
C LYS A 83 19.53 -3.33 -11.54
N ARG A 84 18.46 -3.81 -10.90
CA ARG A 84 17.27 -4.33 -11.62
C ARG A 84 16.44 -3.24 -12.27
N LEU A 85 16.36 -2.08 -11.64
CA LEU A 85 15.61 -0.92 -12.12
C LEU A 85 16.40 -0.12 -13.16
N ASN A 86 17.69 -0.43 -13.33
CA ASN A 86 18.59 0.25 -14.26
C ASN A 86 18.61 1.77 -14.04
N THR A 87 18.81 2.16 -12.78
CA THR A 87 18.88 3.55 -12.31
C THR A 87 19.87 3.64 -11.15
N ASP A 88 20.38 4.84 -10.90
CA ASP A 88 21.36 5.11 -9.83
C ASP A 88 20.70 5.63 -8.55
N TYR A 89 19.40 5.93 -8.57
CA TYR A 89 18.67 6.44 -7.43
C TYR A 89 17.26 5.87 -7.29
N ILE A 90 16.75 5.91 -6.05
CA ILE A 90 15.36 5.65 -5.65
C ILE A 90 14.81 6.93 -5.02
N ASP A 91 13.65 7.41 -5.47
CA ASP A 91 13.05 8.59 -4.85
C ASP A 91 12.52 8.27 -3.44
N LEU A 92 11.83 7.14 -3.26
CA LEU A 92 11.27 6.75 -1.97
C LEU A 92 11.57 5.28 -1.64
N LEU A 93 12.44 5.04 -0.67
CA LEU A 93 12.71 3.71 -0.13
C LEU A 93 11.89 3.47 1.14
N GLN A 94 11.08 2.41 1.16
CA GLN A 94 10.26 2.08 2.32
C GLN A 94 10.70 0.78 3.01
N ILE A 95 10.62 0.73 4.34
CA ILE A 95 10.59 -0.55 5.05
C ILE A 95 9.25 -1.23 4.71
N HIS A 96 9.27 -2.43 4.15
CA HIS A 96 8.06 -3.11 3.68
C HIS A 96 7.16 -3.58 4.82
N TRP A 97 7.75 -4.07 5.91
CA TRP A 97 7.08 -4.34 7.18
C TRP A 97 8.11 -4.26 8.31
N PRO A 98 7.72 -4.07 9.57
CA PRO A 98 8.68 -3.83 10.63
C PRO A 98 9.65 -4.99 10.91
N ASP A 99 10.83 -4.66 11.45
CA ASP A 99 11.74 -5.67 12.01
C ASP A 99 11.18 -6.28 13.30
N ARG A 100 10.56 -5.45 14.15
CA ARG A 100 9.88 -5.91 15.37
C ARG A 100 8.62 -6.69 15.04
N TYR A 101 8.15 -7.45 16.03
CA TYR A 101 6.83 -8.08 15.91
C TYR A 101 5.74 -7.01 15.92
N VAL A 102 4.84 -7.09 14.94
CA VAL A 102 3.54 -6.41 14.91
C VAL A 102 2.54 -7.36 14.27
N PRO A 103 1.24 -7.27 14.59
CA PRO A 103 0.22 -8.00 13.86
C PRO A 103 0.15 -7.50 12.41
N LEU A 104 0.33 -8.42 11.46
CA LEU A 104 0.36 -8.11 10.03
C LEU A 104 -0.73 -8.87 9.26
N PHE A 105 -1.07 -8.34 8.09
CA PHE A 105 -1.77 -9.07 7.02
C PHE A 105 -3.11 -9.74 7.38
N GLY A 106 -3.81 -9.22 8.38
CA GLY A 106 -5.12 -9.70 8.83
C GLY A 106 -5.17 -9.98 10.33
N GLU A 107 -4.01 -10.14 10.97
CA GLU A 107 -3.93 -10.14 12.43
C GLU A 107 -4.37 -8.77 12.98
N TYR A 108 -5.23 -8.79 14.00
CA TYR A 108 -5.86 -7.59 14.54
C TYR A 108 -5.38 -7.24 15.95
N PHE A 109 -4.82 -8.18 16.71
CA PHE A 109 -4.35 -7.95 18.07
C PHE A 109 -2.84 -8.26 18.20
N TYR A 110 -2.19 -7.54 19.10
CA TYR A 110 -0.77 -7.77 19.41
C TYR A 110 -0.64 -8.95 20.37
N ASN A 111 -0.01 -10.04 19.93
CA ASN A 111 0.32 -11.17 20.80
C ASN A 111 1.67 -10.94 21.52
N TYR A 112 1.62 -10.69 22.83
CA TYR A 112 2.81 -10.46 23.65
C TYR A 112 3.85 -11.59 23.58
N SER A 113 3.40 -12.84 23.43
CA SER A 113 4.29 -14.00 23.35
C SER A 113 5.12 -14.04 22.07
N ASN A 114 4.74 -13.28 21.04
CA ASN A 114 5.47 -13.17 19.78
C ASN A 114 6.52 -12.04 19.79
N TRP A 115 6.67 -11.33 20.91
CA TRP A 115 7.72 -10.32 21.05
C TRP A 115 9.10 -10.94 20.78
N ARG A 116 9.95 -10.18 20.08
CA ARG A 116 11.32 -10.57 19.78
C ARG A 116 12.23 -9.34 19.75
N PRO A 117 13.54 -9.50 20.01
CA PRO A 117 14.52 -8.44 19.82
C PRO A 117 14.52 -7.95 18.36
N SER A 118 14.39 -6.64 18.18
CA SER A 118 14.42 -5.98 16.87
C SER A 118 15.64 -5.09 16.71
N ILE A 119 16.03 -4.83 15.46
CA ILE A 119 17.01 -3.78 15.15
C ILE A 119 16.46 -2.45 15.67
N PRO A 120 17.18 -1.69 16.51
CA PRO A 120 16.72 -0.41 17.03
C PRO A 120 16.38 0.59 15.92
N PHE A 121 15.33 1.41 16.11
CA PHE A 121 14.92 2.41 15.11
C PHE A 121 16.06 3.34 14.68
N VAL A 122 16.92 3.74 15.62
CA VAL A 122 18.12 4.55 15.35
C VAL A 122 19.08 3.86 14.39
N GLU A 123 19.33 2.56 14.57
CA GLU A 123 20.22 1.80 13.67
C GLU A 123 19.63 1.66 12.27
N GLN A 124 18.31 1.44 12.18
CA GLN A 124 17.59 1.42 10.89
C GLN A 124 17.72 2.77 10.16
N LEU A 125 17.57 3.89 10.88
CA LEU A 125 17.70 5.23 10.33
C LEU A 125 19.15 5.58 9.93
N LYS A 126 20.16 5.13 10.70
CA LYS A 126 21.57 5.29 10.33
C LYS A 126 21.89 4.58 9.02
N ALA A 127 21.38 3.37 8.83
CA ALA A 127 21.53 2.66 7.55
C ALA A 127 20.88 3.41 6.37
N PHE A 128 19.75 4.06 6.59
CA PHE A 128 19.14 4.92 5.57
C PHE A 128 19.93 6.20 5.30
N GLN A 129 20.49 6.84 6.34
CA GLN A 129 21.32 8.03 6.21
C GLN A 129 22.52 7.77 5.28
N GLU A 130 23.22 6.64 5.44
CA GLU A 130 24.34 6.29 4.55
C GLU A 130 23.92 6.24 3.07
N LEU A 131 22.75 5.66 2.78
CA LEU A 131 22.24 5.56 1.40
C LEU A 131 21.77 6.90 0.84
N ILE A 132 21.29 7.80 1.71
CA ILE A 132 20.95 9.18 1.34
C ILE A 132 22.23 9.97 1.05
N ASP A 133 23.25 9.85 1.89
CA ASP A 133 24.54 10.52 1.71
C ASP A 133 25.25 10.07 0.42
N GLU A 134 25.06 8.80 0.04
CA GLU A 134 25.53 8.24 -1.24
C GLU A 134 24.68 8.65 -2.45
N GLY A 135 23.58 9.36 -2.26
CA GLY A 135 22.65 9.79 -3.32
C GLY A 135 21.79 8.68 -3.91
N LYS A 136 21.83 7.46 -3.35
CA LYS A 136 21.08 6.28 -3.82
C LYS A 136 19.60 6.34 -3.45
N VAL A 137 19.27 7.05 -2.38
CA VAL A 137 17.91 7.20 -1.86
C VAL A 137 17.65 8.68 -1.56
N ARG A 138 16.50 9.22 -1.98
CA ARG A 138 16.15 10.62 -1.68
C ARG A 138 15.31 10.76 -0.42
N TYR A 139 14.28 9.93 -0.29
CA TYR A 139 13.35 9.94 0.83
C TYR A 139 13.14 8.53 1.37
N ILE A 140 12.74 8.47 2.65
CA ILE A 140 12.45 7.21 3.33
C ILE A 140 11.04 7.16 3.89
N GLY A 141 10.49 5.96 3.95
CA GLY A 141 9.19 5.73 4.55
C GLY A 141 9.08 4.34 5.17
N VAL A 142 7.89 4.03 5.65
CA VAL A 142 7.56 2.76 6.27
C VAL A 142 6.29 2.18 5.66
N SER A 143 6.04 0.91 5.89
CA SER A 143 4.86 0.20 5.40
C SER A 143 4.46 -0.87 6.39
N ASN A 144 3.16 -1.13 6.48
CA ASN A 144 2.57 -2.01 7.48
C ASN A 144 3.00 -1.66 8.91
N GLU A 145 3.08 -0.36 9.18
CA GLU A 145 3.46 0.17 10.49
C GLU A 145 2.26 0.57 11.34
N THR A 146 2.49 0.73 12.64
CA THR A 146 1.57 1.20 13.65
C THR A 146 1.88 2.63 14.07
N ALA A 147 0.94 3.27 14.78
CA ALA A 147 1.14 4.59 15.37
C ALA A 147 2.41 4.65 16.25
N TYR A 148 2.63 3.64 17.09
CA TYR A 148 3.85 3.49 17.90
C TYR A 148 5.12 3.56 17.05
N GLY A 149 5.20 2.75 15.99
CA GLY A 149 6.41 2.67 15.18
C GLY A 149 6.71 3.96 14.43
N VAL A 150 5.67 4.62 13.89
CA VAL A 150 5.81 5.94 13.26
C VAL A 150 6.34 6.97 14.26
N MET A 151 5.78 7.02 15.47
CA MET A 151 6.24 7.93 16.51
C MET A 151 7.69 7.66 16.92
N GLU A 152 8.09 6.39 17.03
CA GLU A 152 9.47 6.00 17.35
C GLU A 152 10.46 6.42 16.26
N PHE A 153 10.12 6.23 14.98
CA PHE A 153 10.96 6.72 13.87
C PHE A 153 11.10 8.25 13.89
N VAL A 154 9.99 8.97 14.09
CA VAL A 154 10.01 10.44 14.16
C VAL A 154 10.81 10.94 15.37
N HIS A 155 10.65 10.28 16.51
CA HIS A 155 11.39 10.60 17.73
C HIS A 155 12.90 10.35 17.55
N ALA A 156 13.28 9.17 17.06
CA ALA A 156 14.67 8.82 16.79
C ALA A 156 15.32 9.80 15.80
N ALA A 157 14.62 10.15 14.71
CA ALA A 157 15.09 11.14 13.75
C ALA A 157 15.36 12.50 14.41
N LYS A 158 14.44 12.96 15.26
CA LYS A 158 14.56 14.24 15.97
C LYS A 158 15.71 14.25 16.98
N VAL A 159 15.84 13.21 17.79
CA VAL A 159 16.84 13.15 18.87
C VAL A 159 18.26 12.97 18.33
N GLU A 160 18.42 12.12 17.32
CA GLU A 160 19.74 11.74 16.79
C GLU A 160 20.17 12.62 15.60
N GLY A 161 19.31 13.51 15.11
CA GLY A 161 19.57 14.29 13.90
C GLY A 161 19.60 13.44 12.63
N LEU A 162 18.80 12.38 12.58
CA LEU A 162 18.72 11.43 11.46
C LEU A 162 17.57 11.77 10.49
N PRO A 163 17.53 11.16 9.29
CA PRO A 163 16.48 11.43 8.32
C PRO A 163 15.10 11.07 8.87
N LYS A 164 14.14 11.95 8.68
CA LYS A 164 12.75 11.73 9.06
C LYS A 164 12.03 10.94 7.97
N ILE A 165 11.23 9.94 8.36
CA ILE A 165 10.29 9.28 7.45
C ILE A 165 9.27 10.29 6.90
N VAL A 166 8.94 10.20 5.62
CA VAL A 166 7.99 11.12 4.96
C VAL A 166 6.67 10.47 4.58
N SER A 167 6.61 9.13 4.58
CA SER A 167 5.42 8.40 4.19
C SER A 167 5.21 7.11 4.98
N ILE A 168 3.95 6.72 5.14
CA ILE A 168 3.54 5.38 5.53
C ILE A 168 2.64 4.75 4.47
N GLN A 169 2.97 3.52 4.04
CA GLN A 169 2.17 2.74 3.12
C GLN A 169 1.43 1.61 3.83
N ASN A 170 0.14 1.82 4.14
CA ASN A 170 -0.70 0.85 4.85
C ASN A 170 -1.89 0.38 4.02
N SER A 171 -2.43 -0.79 4.37
CA SER A 171 -3.68 -1.28 3.76
C SER A 171 -4.81 -0.34 4.17
N TYR A 172 -5.53 0.19 3.20
CA TYR A 172 -6.69 1.03 3.46
C TYR A 172 -7.71 0.86 2.34
N SER A 173 -8.94 0.53 2.71
CA SER A 173 -10.06 0.30 1.79
C SER A 173 -11.39 0.35 2.55
N LEU A 174 -12.51 0.22 1.85
CA LEU A 174 -13.83 0.00 2.48
C LEU A 174 -13.86 -1.20 3.44
N LEU A 175 -12.96 -2.17 3.27
CA LEU A 175 -12.85 -3.38 4.12
C LEU A 175 -11.78 -3.28 5.21
N VAL A 176 -10.91 -2.26 5.18
CA VAL A 176 -9.78 -2.12 6.10
C VAL A 176 -9.62 -0.66 6.48
N ARG A 177 -10.08 -0.29 7.67
CA ARG A 177 -10.09 1.11 8.16
C ARG A 177 -9.41 1.29 9.52
N ARG A 178 -8.68 0.28 9.99
CA ARG A 178 -8.00 0.26 11.30
C ARG A 178 -7.14 1.50 11.57
N SER A 179 -6.47 2.04 10.55
CA SER A 179 -5.61 3.22 10.68
C SER A 179 -6.36 4.49 11.10
N GLU A 180 -7.69 4.53 11.01
CA GLU A 180 -8.53 5.67 11.46
C GLU A 180 -8.57 5.81 12.97
N VAL A 181 -8.19 4.78 13.72
CA VAL A 181 -8.29 4.79 15.19
C VAL A 181 -7.17 5.62 15.83
N ASP A 182 -5.94 5.51 15.34
CA ASP A 182 -4.75 6.10 15.99
C ASP A 182 -3.73 6.68 15.00
N LEU A 183 -3.45 5.96 13.92
CA LEU A 183 -2.36 6.27 13.02
C LEU A 183 -2.59 7.56 12.23
N ILE A 184 -3.84 7.85 11.85
CA ILE A 184 -4.17 9.06 11.09
C ILE A 184 -3.93 10.33 11.93
N GLU A 185 -4.20 10.28 13.24
CA GLU A 185 -3.85 11.38 14.14
C GLU A 185 -2.33 11.61 14.14
N VAL A 186 -1.54 10.55 14.27
CA VAL A 186 -0.07 10.65 14.20
C VAL A 186 0.39 11.29 12.88
N CYS A 187 -0.18 10.86 11.76
CA CYS A 187 0.22 11.28 10.42
C CYS A 187 -0.19 12.72 10.07
N HIS A 188 -1.15 13.30 10.81
CA HIS A 188 -1.71 14.61 10.53
C HIS A 188 -0.64 15.69 10.26
N PRO A 189 -0.84 16.62 9.30
CA PRO A 189 0.16 17.65 8.95
C PRO A 189 0.65 18.51 10.11
N ASN A 190 -0.21 18.76 11.12
CA ASN A 190 0.15 19.51 12.32
C ASN A 190 0.84 18.66 13.40
N ASN A 191 0.91 17.34 13.23
CA ASN A 191 1.56 16.40 14.14
C ASN A 191 2.88 15.93 13.51
N CYS A 192 2.95 14.69 13.01
CA CYS A 192 4.18 14.19 12.40
C CYS A 192 4.31 14.55 10.92
N ASN A 193 3.26 15.05 10.25
CA ASN A 193 3.26 15.35 8.80
C ASN A 193 3.85 14.19 7.97
N ILE A 194 3.17 13.05 8.01
CA ILE A 194 3.58 11.82 7.31
C ILE A 194 2.52 11.51 6.26
N GLY A 195 2.92 11.42 4.99
CA GLY A 195 1.99 11.12 3.91
C GLY A 195 1.47 9.69 3.96
N LEU A 196 0.17 9.48 3.81
CA LEU A 196 -0.43 8.16 3.80
C LEU A 196 -0.62 7.67 2.36
N LEU A 197 -0.01 6.52 2.05
CA LEU A 197 -0.10 5.84 0.76
C LEU A 197 -0.93 4.55 0.94
N SER A 198 -2.17 4.53 0.49
CA SER A 198 -2.98 3.31 0.61
C SER A 198 -2.52 2.23 -0.35
N TYR A 199 -2.49 0.97 0.10
CA TYR A 199 -2.40 -0.19 -0.79
C TYR A 199 -3.63 -1.09 -0.66
N SER A 200 -3.87 -1.89 -1.71
CA SER A 200 -5.04 -2.78 -1.82
C SER A 200 -6.39 -2.06 -1.61
N PRO A 201 -6.62 -0.89 -2.23
CA PRO A 201 -7.88 -0.17 -2.08
C PRO A 201 -9.10 -0.98 -2.58
N LEU A 202 -8.89 -1.94 -3.49
CA LEU A 202 -9.91 -2.89 -3.97
C LEU A 202 -9.94 -4.24 -3.24
N GLY A 203 -9.19 -4.42 -2.14
CA GLY A 203 -9.19 -5.68 -1.37
C GLY A 203 -8.79 -6.91 -2.18
N GLY A 204 -7.71 -6.84 -2.98
CA GLY A 204 -7.32 -7.94 -3.86
C GLY A 204 -8.24 -8.15 -5.07
N GLY A 205 -9.07 -7.15 -5.39
CA GLY A 205 -10.06 -7.16 -6.45
C GLY A 205 -11.46 -7.56 -5.99
N THR A 206 -11.64 -7.90 -4.71
CA THR A 206 -12.94 -8.28 -4.16
C THR A 206 -13.99 -7.18 -4.25
N LEU A 207 -13.60 -5.93 -4.00
CA LEU A 207 -14.52 -4.79 -4.08
C LEU A 207 -15.00 -4.47 -5.50
N SER A 208 -14.43 -5.10 -6.54
CA SER A 208 -15.00 -5.02 -7.90
C SER A 208 -16.17 -5.99 -8.11
N GLY A 209 -16.47 -6.85 -7.13
CA GLY A 209 -17.49 -7.90 -7.23
C GLY A 209 -17.08 -9.15 -8.02
N LYS A 210 -15.86 -9.20 -8.59
CA LYS A 210 -15.47 -10.27 -9.53
C LYS A 210 -15.46 -11.68 -8.94
N TYR A 211 -15.40 -11.82 -7.61
CA TYR A 211 -15.43 -13.13 -6.94
C TYR A 211 -16.83 -13.54 -6.45
N LEU A 212 -17.88 -12.73 -6.70
CA LEU A 212 -19.25 -13.08 -6.30
C LEU A 212 -19.84 -14.18 -7.19
N ASP A 213 -19.59 -14.11 -8.50
CA ASP A 213 -19.83 -15.22 -9.42
C ASP A 213 -18.56 -16.07 -9.57
N ILE A 214 -18.51 -17.17 -8.80
CA ILE A 214 -17.40 -18.13 -8.80
C ILE A 214 -17.18 -18.80 -10.17
N ASN A 215 -18.20 -18.85 -11.02
CA ASN A 215 -18.11 -19.48 -12.34
C ASN A 215 -17.60 -18.52 -13.42
N SER A 216 -17.60 -17.21 -13.14
CA SER A 216 -17.15 -16.19 -14.07
C SER A 216 -15.67 -16.34 -14.44
N GLU A 217 -15.33 -15.94 -15.66
CA GLU A 217 -13.94 -15.94 -16.12
C GLU A 217 -13.07 -14.97 -15.31
N ALA A 218 -13.67 -13.85 -14.86
CA ALA A 218 -13.01 -12.88 -14.01
C ALA A 218 -12.65 -13.45 -12.63
N ALA A 219 -13.51 -14.30 -12.04
CA ALA A 219 -13.18 -15.02 -10.82
C ALA A 219 -12.05 -16.02 -11.04
N LYS A 220 -12.11 -16.84 -12.10
CA LYS A 220 -11.10 -17.87 -12.38
C LYS A 220 -9.69 -17.29 -12.59
N LYS A 221 -9.61 -16.16 -13.31
CA LYS A 221 -8.36 -15.41 -13.53
C LYS A 221 -8.00 -14.46 -12.39
N GLY A 222 -8.87 -14.33 -11.38
CA GLY A 222 -8.65 -13.44 -10.24
C GLY A 222 -7.50 -13.92 -9.35
N ARG A 223 -6.73 -12.97 -8.83
CA ARG A 223 -5.52 -13.21 -8.03
C ARG A 223 -5.75 -14.18 -6.86
N LEU A 224 -6.88 -14.06 -6.17
CA LEU A 224 -7.18 -14.88 -4.98
C LEU A 224 -7.44 -16.36 -5.33
N ASN A 225 -7.84 -16.64 -6.58
CA ASN A 225 -8.05 -18.01 -7.06
C ASN A 225 -6.79 -18.58 -7.73
N LEU A 226 -5.98 -17.74 -8.39
CA LEU A 226 -4.68 -18.14 -8.92
C LEU A 226 -3.66 -18.46 -7.83
N PHE A 227 -3.79 -17.84 -6.66
CA PHE A 227 -2.91 -18.06 -5.50
C PHE A 227 -3.74 -18.38 -4.24
N PRO A 228 -4.22 -19.62 -4.08
CA PRO A 228 -4.95 -20.05 -2.89
C PRO A 228 -4.15 -19.76 -1.61
N GLY A 229 -4.80 -19.34 -0.52
CA GLY A 229 -4.11 -18.91 0.71
C GLY A 229 -3.68 -17.45 0.73
N TYR A 230 -3.55 -16.78 -0.43
CA TYR A 230 -3.12 -15.39 -0.49
C TYR A 230 -4.27 -14.43 -0.19
N MET A 231 -4.11 -13.57 0.83
CA MET A 231 -5.07 -12.52 1.20
C MET A 231 -6.52 -13.02 1.39
N GLU A 232 -6.70 -14.26 1.86
CA GLU A 232 -8.02 -14.89 1.98
C GLU A 232 -9.01 -14.12 2.83
N ARG A 233 -8.51 -13.30 3.77
CA ARG A 233 -9.30 -12.41 4.62
C ARG A 233 -10.27 -11.50 3.86
N TYR A 234 -10.02 -11.20 2.58
CA TYR A 234 -10.95 -10.40 1.78
C TYR A 234 -12.17 -11.19 1.26
N ASN A 235 -12.06 -12.51 1.15
CA ASN A 235 -13.13 -13.37 0.59
C ASN A 235 -13.68 -14.43 1.55
N LYS A 236 -12.97 -14.78 2.63
CA LYS A 236 -13.33 -15.88 3.54
C LYS A 236 -13.85 -15.44 4.92
N SER A 237 -13.75 -14.16 5.26
CA SER A 237 -14.31 -13.56 6.46
C SER A 237 -15.70 -12.96 6.17
N ILE A 238 -16.24 -12.18 7.10
CA ILE A 238 -17.44 -11.34 6.87
C ILE A 238 -17.21 -10.26 5.78
N SER A 239 -15.97 -10.11 5.28
CA SER A 239 -15.66 -9.23 4.14
C SER A 239 -16.48 -9.52 2.88
N LYS A 240 -16.85 -10.78 2.63
CA LYS A 240 -17.70 -11.11 1.47
C LYS A 240 -19.09 -10.47 1.61
N GLU A 241 -19.67 -10.52 2.80
CA GLU A 241 -20.97 -9.90 3.08
C GLU A 241 -20.89 -8.38 3.00
N ALA A 242 -19.86 -7.78 3.60
CA ALA A 242 -19.62 -6.34 3.49
C ALA A 242 -19.45 -5.88 2.03
N THR A 243 -18.72 -6.67 1.22
CA THR A 243 -18.54 -6.40 -0.20
C THR A 243 -19.86 -6.36 -0.96
N ILE A 244 -20.78 -7.30 -0.69
CA ILE A 244 -22.11 -7.30 -1.30
C ILE A 244 -22.85 -6.00 -0.94
N GLN A 245 -22.80 -5.57 0.32
CA GLN A 245 -23.46 -4.34 0.76
C GLN A 245 -22.87 -3.08 0.10
N TYR A 246 -21.55 -3.02 -0.05
CA TYR A 246 -20.90 -1.91 -0.78
C TYR A 246 -21.26 -1.90 -2.26
N ILE A 247 -21.41 -3.07 -2.90
CA ILE A 247 -21.85 -3.15 -4.30
C ILE A 247 -23.30 -2.66 -4.45
N GLU A 248 -24.20 -3.04 -3.55
CA GLU A 248 -25.57 -2.50 -3.55
C GLU A 248 -25.59 -1.00 -3.26
N THR A 249 -24.69 -0.50 -2.42
CA THR A 249 -24.50 0.94 -2.17
C THR A 249 -24.05 1.66 -3.44
N ALA A 250 -23.06 1.13 -4.15
CA ALA A 250 -22.61 1.69 -5.42
C ALA A 250 -23.76 1.77 -6.43
N LYS A 251 -24.52 0.67 -6.56
CA LYS A 251 -25.68 0.58 -7.45
C LYS A 251 -26.79 1.57 -7.10
N LYS A 252 -27.09 1.77 -5.81
CA LYS A 252 -28.08 2.75 -5.32
C LYS A 252 -27.75 4.17 -5.82
N HIS A 253 -26.46 4.50 -5.89
CA HIS A 253 -25.94 5.82 -6.25
C HIS A 253 -25.47 5.93 -7.71
N GLY A 254 -25.75 4.93 -8.55
CA GLY A 254 -25.35 4.93 -9.96
C GLY A 254 -23.84 4.86 -10.19
N LEU A 255 -23.06 4.40 -9.21
CA LEU A 255 -21.62 4.20 -9.29
C LEU A 255 -21.28 2.74 -9.64
N THR A 256 -20.17 2.52 -10.32
CA THR A 256 -19.56 1.18 -10.36
C THR A 256 -18.96 0.82 -9.00
N PRO A 257 -18.81 -0.47 -8.66
CA PRO A 257 -18.13 -0.87 -7.43
C PRO A 257 -16.70 -0.33 -7.30
N VAL A 258 -15.99 -0.23 -8.43
CA VAL A 258 -14.63 0.33 -8.49
C VAL A 258 -14.63 1.83 -8.24
N GLN A 259 -15.59 2.58 -8.84
CA GLN A 259 -15.79 4.01 -8.56
C GLN A 259 -16.06 4.27 -7.08
N LEU A 260 -16.96 3.51 -6.45
CA LEU A 260 -17.24 3.64 -5.03
C LEU A 260 -16.00 3.38 -4.17
N ALA A 261 -15.33 2.25 -4.41
CA ALA A 261 -14.19 1.82 -3.58
C ALA A 261 -12.96 2.72 -3.72
N LEU A 262 -12.59 3.10 -4.93
CA LEU A 262 -11.45 3.98 -5.17
C LEU A 262 -11.78 5.44 -4.82
N GLY A 263 -13.00 5.90 -5.11
CA GLY A 263 -13.49 7.22 -4.72
C GLY A 263 -13.47 7.43 -3.21
N PHE A 264 -13.95 6.44 -2.44
CA PHE A 264 -13.90 6.48 -0.97
C PHE A 264 -12.48 6.72 -0.45
N VAL A 265 -11.51 5.96 -0.97
CA VAL A 265 -10.11 6.06 -0.52
C VAL A 265 -9.49 7.39 -0.95
N ARG A 266 -9.75 7.81 -2.19
CA ARG A 266 -9.28 9.09 -2.77
C ARG A 266 -9.73 10.29 -1.95
N ASP A 267 -10.99 10.30 -1.52
CA ASP A 267 -11.62 11.48 -0.90
C ASP A 267 -11.32 11.61 0.60
N ARG A 268 -10.56 10.67 1.19
CA ARG A 268 -10.15 10.80 2.59
C ARG A 268 -9.19 11.98 2.74
N PRO A 269 -9.41 12.90 3.70
CA PRO A 269 -8.61 14.11 3.85
C PRO A 269 -7.15 13.83 4.24
N PHE A 270 -6.86 12.64 4.75
CA PHE A 270 -5.52 12.20 5.14
C PHE A 270 -4.79 11.40 4.04
N MET A 271 -5.45 11.10 2.91
CA MET A 271 -4.85 10.28 1.86
C MET A 271 -3.94 11.13 0.98
N THR A 272 -2.64 10.86 1.00
CA THR A 272 -1.70 11.49 0.07
C THR A 272 -1.82 10.87 -1.31
N SER A 273 -1.95 9.54 -1.37
CA SER A 273 -2.18 8.84 -2.64
C SER A 273 -2.71 7.42 -2.44
N SER A 274 -3.34 6.90 -3.49
CA SER A 274 -3.84 5.54 -3.57
C SER A 274 -3.06 4.72 -4.58
N ILE A 275 -2.50 3.61 -4.14
CA ILE A 275 -1.78 2.68 -5.01
C ILE A 275 -2.78 1.71 -5.63
N ILE A 276 -3.13 1.98 -6.89
CA ILE A 276 -3.99 1.12 -7.70
C ILE A 276 -3.19 -0.04 -8.32
N GLY A 277 -3.88 -1.08 -8.78
CA GLY A 277 -3.23 -2.28 -9.27
C GLY A 277 -4.08 -3.02 -10.29
N ALA A 278 -3.60 -3.06 -11.52
CA ALA A 278 -4.26 -3.67 -12.66
C ALA A 278 -3.39 -4.77 -13.28
N THR A 279 -4.04 -5.77 -13.88
CA THR A 279 -3.38 -6.83 -14.68
C THR A 279 -3.73 -6.77 -16.17
N SER A 280 -4.60 -5.83 -16.56
CA SER A 280 -4.92 -5.51 -17.95
C SER A 280 -5.03 -4.00 -18.12
N VAL A 281 -4.93 -3.53 -19.37
CA VAL A 281 -5.12 -2.11 -19.70
C VAL A 281 -6.54 -1.65 -19.36
N ASP A 282 -7.55 -2.50 -19.60
CA ASP A 282 -8.94 -2.18 -19.26
C ASP A 282 -9.15 -1.97 -17.75
N GLN A 283 -8.53 -2.80 -16.90
CA GLN A 283 -8.57 -2.61 -15.45
C GLN A 283 -7.86 -1.33 -15.04
N LEU A 284 -6.74 -1.00 -15.68
CA LEU A 284 -6.06 0.24 -15.37
C LEU A 284 -6.93 1.43 -15.76
N LYS A 285 -7.53 1.41 -16.95
CA LYS A 285 -8.43 2.46 -17.40
C LYS A 285 -9.62 2.60 -16.44
N GLU A 286 -10.25 1.49 -16.04
CA GLU A 286 -11.32 1.50 -15.04
C GLU A 286 -10.87 2.11 -13.70
N ASP A 287 -9.69 1.73 -13.22
CA ASP A 287 -9.11 2.28 -11.99
C ASP A 287 -8.86 3.80 -12.14
N ILE A 288 -8.30 4.26 -13.26
CA ILE A 288 -8.05 5.69 -13.55
C ILE A 288 -9.37 6.46 -13.66
N ASP A 289 -10.33 5.92 -14.38
CA ASP A 289 -11.65 6.52 -14.59
C ASP A 289 -12.39 6.66 -13.26
N ALA A 290 -12.20 5.75 -12.31
CA ALA A 290 -12.74 5.87 -10.96
C ALA A 290 -12.17 7.07 -10.18
N PHE A 291 -10.96 7.50 -10.52
CA PHE A 291 -10.50 8.81 -10.11
C PHE A 291 -11.23 9.86 -10.96
N LEU A 292 -11.06 9.90 -12.27
CA LEU A 292 -11.39 11.08 -13.09
C LEU A 292 -12.89 11.38 -13.31
N THR A 293 -13.75 10.36 -13.29
CA THR A 293 -15.15 10.48 -13.76
C THR A 293 -16.20 10.82 -12.70
N PRO A 294 -16.18 10.27 -11.46
CA PRO A 294 -17.21 10.61 -10.49
C PRO A 294 -16.97 12.00 -9.89
N GLU A 295 -18.06 12.62 -9.43
CA GLU A 295 -17.99 13.87 -8.66
C GLU A 295 -17.05 13.72 -7.46
N ARG A 296 -16.36 14.82 -7.14
CA ARG A 296 -15.33 14.86 -6.10
C ARG A 296 -15.57 16.02 -5.13
N PRO A 297 -15.70 15.78 -3.82
CA PRO A 297 -15.76 14.44 -3.20
C PRO A 297 -17.03 13.67 -3.59
N LEU A 298 -17.08 12.37 -3.32
CA LEU A 298 -18.33 11.60 -3.34
C LEU A 298 -19.40 12.35 -2.53
N LEU A 299 -20.64 12.33 -3.03
CA LEU A 299 -21.75 13.05 -2.41
C LEU A 299 -21.93 12.63 -0.94
N PRO A 300 -22.35 13.55 -0.04
CA PRO A 300 -22.52 13.24 1.38
C PRO A 300 -23.41 12.00 1.64
N GLU A 301 -24.47 11.83 0.86
CA GLU A 301 -25.38 10.67 0.94
C GLU A 301 -24.69 9.33 0.62
N VAL A 302 -23.73 9.32 -0.30
CA VAL A 302 -22.91 8.14 -0.62
C VAL A 302 -22.02 7.80 0.57
N MET A 303 -21.42 8.82 1.18
CA MET A 303 -20.57 8.66 2.36
C MET A 303 -21.36 8.18 3.57
N GLU A 304 -22.57 8.71 3.81
CA GLU A 304 -23.46 8.26 4.88
C GLU A 304 -23.80 6.76 4.75
N ASP A 305 -24.14 6.29 3.54
CA ASP A 305 -24.41 4.87 3.30
C ASP A 305 -23.15 4.00 3.47
N ILE A 306 -21.98 4.47 3.02
CA ILE A 306 -20.69 3.79 3.27
C ILE A 306 -20.46 3.63 4.77
N GLU A 307 -20.66 4.68 5.55
CA GLU A 307 -20.47 4.64 7.01
C GLU A 307 -21.52 3.76 7.70
N ALA A 308 -22.74 3.69 7.19
CA ALA A 308 -23.75 2.76 7.67
C ALA A 308 -23.34 1.29 7.45
N VAL A 309 -22.77 0.97 6.28
CA VAL A 309 -22.21 -0.38 6.02
C VAL A 309 -21.03 -0.65 6.94
N PHE A 310 -20.08 0.28 7.07
CA PHE A 310 -18.91 0.10 7.94
C PHE A 310 -19.29 -0.10 9.41
N THR A 311 -20.29 0.63 9.90
CA THR A 311 -20.79 0.50 11.28
C THR A 311 -21.32 -0.91 11.55
N ARG A 312 -21.99 -1.53 10.56
CA ARG A 312 -22.48 -2.91 10.65
C ARG A 312 -21.38 -3.95 10.50
N TYR A 313 -20.42 -3.68 9.61
CA TYR A 313 -19.31 -4.57 9.27
C TYR A 313 -17.99 -3.94 9.66
N LYS A 314 -17.78 -3.72 10.96
CA LYS A 314 -16.54 -3.11 11.46
C LYS A 314 -15.40 -4.14 11.39
N ASP A 315 -14.27 -3.72 10.84
CA ASP A 315 -13.05 -4.54 10.64
C ASP A 315 -13.32 -5.91 9.98
N PRO A 316 -14.00 -5.94 8.81
CA PRO A 316 -14.52 -7.19 8.26
C PRO A 316 -13.44 -8.09 7.67
N ALA A 317 -12.22 -7.57 7.48
CA ALA A 317 -11.10 -8.26 6.84
C ALA A 317 -10.03 -8.74 7.84
N ILE A 318 -10.40 -8.96 9.11
CA ILE A 318 -9.52 -9.62 10.08
C ILE A 318 -9.53 -11.14 9.89
N LEU A 319 -8.44 -11.80 10.32
CA LEU A 319 -8.30 -13.25 10.36
C LEU A 319 -8.70 -13.81 11.73
#